data_AF-A0A292Z8Y8-F1
#
_entry.id   AF-A0A292Z8Y8-F1
#
_cell.length_a   1.000
_cell.length_b   1.000
_cell.length_c   1.000
_cell.angle_alpha   90.00
_cell.angle_beta   90.00
_cell.angle_gamma   90.00
#
_symmetry.space_group_name_H-M   'P 1'
#
loop_
_entity.id
_entity.type
_entity.pdbx_description
1 polymer ?
#
loop_
_entity_poly.entity_id
_entity_poly.type
_entity_poly.pdbx_seq_one_letter_code
_entity_poly.pdbx_strand_id
1 'polypeptide(L)'
;MRCLAAAFAADYLSWDEDDPTRRGDVLAEHLPERLRDLTRGGPGPGWTGEGRQRAEISLAGTVGTDDDGRLLVDVRVRVTPYVRACRPLPAADATPPAPALGPPSSAPPPDGAGWAGRAASWVRVSVPVTHDGDRLVAEPDEELLAPAAPAAQPDPTAPRRPS
;
A
#
# COMPACT_ATOMS: atom_id res chain seq x y z
N MET A 1 6.37 -16.69 -5.27
CA MET A 1 5.00 -16.15 -5.11
C MET A 1 4.81 -15.39 -3.79
N ARG A 2 5.07 -15.99 -2.61
CA ARG A 2 4.81 -15.33 -1.30
C ARG A 2 5.58 -14.02 -1.07
N CYS A 3 6.87 -13.99 -1.41
CA CYS A 3 7.68 -12.76 -1.27
C CYS A 3 7.16 -11.64 -2.19
N LEU A 4 6.75 -11.97 -3.41
CA LEU A 4 6.14 -11.02 -4.34
C LEU A 4 4.82 -10.48 -3.77
N ALA A 5 3.93 -11.35 -3.31
CA ALA A 5 2.66 -10.94 -2.72
C ALA A 5 2.88 -10.03 -1.49
N ALA A 6 3.85 -10.37 -0.63
CA ALA A 6 4.18 -9.54 0.52
C ALA A 6 4.72 -8.16 0.12
N ALA A 7 5.59 -8.08 -0.89
CA ALA A 7 6.13 -6.82 -1.41
C ALA A 7 5.03 -5.97 -2.05
N PHE A 8 4.23 -6.56 -2.95
CA PHE A 8 3.09 -5.90 -3.58
C PHE A 8 2.12 -5.35 -2.53
N ALA A 9 1.73 -6.15 -1.52
CA ALA A 9 0.81 -5.69 -0.47
C ALA A 9 1.40 -4.54 0.38
N ALA A 10 2.72 -4.57 0.63
CA ALA A 10 3.39 -3.49 1.35
C ALA A 10 3.40 -2.18 0.55
N ASP A 11 3.68 -2.26 -0.75
CA ASP A 11 3.68 -1.10 -1.64
C ASP A 11 2.26 -0.60 -1.95
N TYR A 12 1.28 -1.51 -2.04
CA TYR A 12 -0.14 -1.19 -2.19
C TYR A 12 -0.68 -0.45 -0.96
N LEU A 13 -0.28 -0.86 0.25
CA LEU A 13 -0.71 -0.24 1.50
C LEU A 13 0.21 0.87 2.01
N SER A 14 1.07 1.41 1.14
CA SER A 14 1.91 2.57 1.45
C SER A 14 1.65 3.70 0.47
N TRP A 15 1.45 4.91 0.99
CA TRP A 15 1.18 6.10 0.19
C TRP A 15 1.60 7.37 0.92
N ASP A 16 1.86 8.43 0.17
CA ASP A 16 2.26 9.73 0.67
C ASP A 16 1.73 10.83 -0.24
N GLU A 17 0.81 11.66 0.25
CA GLU A 17 0.27 12.79 -0.54
C GLU A 17 1.34 13.80 -0.96
N ASP A 18 2.51 13.83 -0.30
CA ASP A 18 3.64 14.68 -0.70
C ASP A 18 4.40 14.15 -1.94
N ASP A 19 4.22 12.87 -2.30
CA ASP A 19 4.78 12.23 -3.50
C ASP A 19 3.75 11.25 -4.10
N PRO A 20 2.65 11.78 -4.68
CA PRO A 20 1.50 10.96 -5.05
C PRO A 20 1.79 9.98 -6.18
N THR A 21 2.83 10.18 -7.00
CA THR A 21 3.13 9.30 -8.14
C THR A 21 3.98 8.09 -7.75
N ARG A 22 4.78 8.18 -6.67
CA ARG A 22 5.70 7.11 -6.24
C ARG A 22 5.03 5.76 -6.11
N ARG A 23 3.84 5.73 -5.51
CA ARG A 23 3.10 4.49 -5.29
C ARG A 23 2.76 3.80 -6.59
N GLY A 24 2.21 4.55 -7.56
CA GLY A 24 1.87 4.02 -8.88
C GLY A 24 3.08 3.49 -9.62
N ASP A 25 4.20 4.23 -9.59
CA ASP A 25 5.44 3.82 -10.25
C ASP A 25 6.04 2.53 -9.68
N VAL A 26 6.03 2.38 -8.35
CA VAL A 26 6.51 1.16 -7.69
C VAL A 26 5.53 0.00 -7.91
N LEU A 27 4.22 0.25 -7.87
CA LEU A 27 3.21 -0.78 -8.14
C LEU A 27 3.35 -1.34 -9.56
N ALA A 28 3.59 -0.49 -10.56
CA ALA A 28 3.80 -0.92 -11.93
C ALA A 28 4.90 -1.98 -12.07
N GLU A 29 5.91 -1.95 -11.21
CA GLU A 29 6.98 -2.95 -11.23
C GLU A 29 6.53 -4.32 -10.73
N HIS A 30 5.42 -4.46 -10.02
CA HIS A 30 4.89 -5.76 -9.59
C HIS A 30 3.90 -6.38 -10.59
N LEU A 31 3.42 -5.60 -11.55
CA LEU A 31 2.34 -5.95 -12.46
C LEU A 31 2.84 -6.61 -13.75
N PRO A 32 1.99 -7.42 -14.42
CA PRO A 32 2.25 -7.83 -15.80
C PRO A 32 2.40 -6.61 -16.70
N GLU A 33 3.16 -6.75 -17.79
CA GLU A 33 3.49 -5.63 -18.68
C GLU A 33 2.24 -4.88 -19.17
N ARG A 34 1.19 -5.62 -19.51
CA ARG A 34 -0.10 -5.08 -19.97
C ARG A 34 -0.85 -4.19 -18.97
N LEU A 35 -0.53 -4.28 -17.67
CA LEU A 35 -1.22 -3.52 -16.61
C LEU A 35 -0.37 -2.38 -16.02
N ARG A 36 0.90 -2.23 -16.42
CA ARG A 36 1.80 -1.23 -15.82
C ARG A 36 1.28 0.20 -15.95
N ASP A 37 0.76 0.52 -17.12
CA ASP A 37 0.27 1.86 -17.46
C ASP A 37 -1.00 2.24 -16.69
N LEU A 38 -1.68 1.29 -16.04
CA LEU A 38 -2.81 1.59 -15.15
C LEU A 38 -2.40 2.32 -13.88
N THR A 39 -1.13 2.26 -13.50
CA THR A 39 -0.64 2.76 -12.21
C THR A 39 0.48 3.80 -12.37
N ARG A 40 1.35 3.62 -13.36
CA ARG A 40 2.51 4.48 -13.59
C ARG A 40 2.12 5.95 -13.77
N GLY A 41 2.84 6.86 -13.11
CA GLY A 41 2.61 8.30 -13.18
C GLY A 41 1.38 8.82 -12.44
N GLY A 42 0.66 7.97 -11.68
CA GLY A 42 -0.50 8.35 -10.88
C GLY A 42 -0.48 7.77 -9.45
N PRO A 43 -1.50 8.04 -8.62
CA PRO A 43 -1.61 7.52 -7.25
C PRO A 43 -1.77 5.99 -7.18
N GLY A 44 -2.10 5.36 -8.31
CA GLY A 44 -2.49 3.96 -8.36
C GLY A 44 -3.88 3.73 -7.74
N PRO A 45 -4.41 2.50 -7.86
CA PRO A 45 -5.75 2.14 -7.44
C PRO A 45 -5.92 2.10 -5.92
N GLY A 46 -7.15 2.16 -5.42
CA GLY A 46 -7.44 2.00 -3.98
C GLY A 46 -6.94 3.12 -3.07
N TRP A 47 -6.53 4.28 -3.62
CA TRP A 47 -6.15 5.46 -2.83
C TRP A 47 -6.67 6.75 -3.46
N THR A 48 -7.13 7.70 -2.65
CA THR A 48 -7.67 9.00 -3.10
C THR A 48 -6.59 10.00 -3.52
N GLY A 49 -5.31 9.71 -3.23
CA GLY A 49 -4.21 10.68 -3.35
C GLY A 49 -4.02 11.55 -2.11
N GLU A 50 -4.86 11.38 -1.07
CA GLU A 50 -4.79 12.15 0.17
C GLU A 50 -4.29 11.31 1.36
N GLY A 51 -3.60 11.96 2.28
CA GLY A 51 -3.04 11.38 3.49
C GLY A 51 -1.74 10.62 3.24
N ARG A 52 -1.27 9.99 4.32
CA ARG A 52 -0.01 9.25 4.32
C ARG A 52 -0.17 7.98 5.15
N GLN A 53 0.31 6.86 4.64
CA GLN A 53 0.34 5.58 5.32
C GLN A 53 1.63 4.84 4.98
N ARG A 54 2.16 4.12 5.97
CA ARG A 54 3.35 3.29 5.81
C ARG A 54 3.06 1.86 6.20
N ALA A 55 3.32 0.91 5.31
CA ALA A 55 3.40 -0.50 5.67
C ALA A 55 4.73 -0.78 6.40
N GLU A 56 4.67 -1.29 7.63
CA GLU A 56 5.86 -1.59 8.46
C GLU A 56 6.33 -3.04 8.31
N ILE A 57 5.38 -3.98 8.31
CA ILE A 57 5.63 -5.42 8.31
C ILE A 57 4.64 -6.07 7.36
N SER A 58 5.10 -6.95 6.47
CA SER A 58 4.26 -7.72 5.55
C SER A 58 4.53 -9.21 5.70
N LEU A 59 3.48 -9.98 6.02
CA LEU A 59 3.55 -11.41 6.32
C LEU A 59 2.66 -12.17 5.35
N ALA A 60 3.28 -12.87 4.39
CA ALA A 60 2.57 -13.77 3.49
C ALA A 60 2.20 -15.07 4.21
N GLY A 61 0.91 -15.41 4.18
CA GLY A 61 0.33 -16.58 4.84
C GLY A 61 -0.07 -17.68 3.85
N THR A 62 -1.33 -18.09 3.98
CA THR A 62 -1.92 -19.18 3.21
C THR A 62 -1.99 -18.85 1.73
N VAL A 63 -1.80 -19.87 0.90
CA VAL A 63 -2.01 -19.80 -0.55
C VAL A 63 -3.25 -20.63 -0.87
N GLY A 64 -4.19 -20.04 -1.59
CA GLY A 64 -5.41 -20.69 -2.07
C GLY A 64 -5.64 -20.38 -3.55
N THR A 65 -6.84 -20.69 -4.02
CA THR A 65 -7.31 -20.34 -5.35
C THR A 65 -8.68 -19.68 -5.27
N ASP A 66 -8.97 -18.73 -6.16
CA ASP A 66 -10.33 -18.23 -6.37
C ASP A 66 -11.17 -19.21 -7.22
N ASP A 67 -12.42 -18.82 -7.50
CA ASP A 67 -13.36 -19.61 -8.31
C ASP A 67 -12.90 -19.75 -9.78
N ASP A 68 -12.05 -18.84 -10.26
CA ASP A 68 -11.42 -18.88 -11.59
C ASP A 68 -10.13 -19.72 -11.62
N GLY A 69 -9.70 -20.25 -10.46
CA GLY A 69 -8.48 -21.04 -10.32
C GLY A 69 -7.19 -20.22 -10.23
N ARG A 70 -7.26 -18.89 -10.06
CA ARG A 70 -6.09 -18.02 -9.89
C ARG A 70 -5.51 -18.20 -8.49
N LEU A 71 -4.18 -18.17 -8.38
CA LEU A 71 -3.52 -18.29 -7.08
C LEU A 71 -3.72 -17.01 -6.27
N LEU A 72 -4.31 -17.15 -5.08
CA LEU A 72 -4.45 -16.07 -4.11
C LEU A 72 -3.50 -16.29 -2.94
N VAL A 73 -2.73 -15.27 -2.59
CA VAL A 73 -1.89 -15.27 -1.38
C VAL A 73 -2.51 -14.35 -0.35
N ASP A 74 -2.88 -14.90 0.81
CA ASP A 74 -3.29 -14.10 1.95
C ASP A 74 -2.09 -13.38 2.55
N VAL A 75 -2.16 -12.05 2.71
CA VAL A 75 -1.09 -11.24 3.28
C VAL A 75 -1.64 -10.41 4.43
N ARG A 76 -0.95 -10.43 5.56
CA ARG A 76 -1.21 -9.51 6.68
C ARG A 76 -0.14 -8.43 6.69
N VAL A 77 -0.57 -7.18 6.63
CA VAL A 77 0.30 -6.03 6.62
C VAL A 77 0.01 -5.18 7.85
N ARG A 78 1.04 -4.88 8.63
CA ARG A 78 0.96 -3.88 9.70
C ARG A 78 1.17 -2.51 9.07
N VAL A 79 0.20 -1.62 9.22
CA VAL A 79 0.25 -0.27 8.66
C VAL A 79 0.21 0.77 9.77
N THR A 80 0.89 1.89 9.54
CA THR A 80 0.83 3.08 10.39
C THR A 80 0.30 4.23 9.54
N PRO A 81 -0.93 4.72 9.79
CA PRO A 81 -1.42 5.93 9.16
C PRO A 81 -0.80 7.16 9.82
N TYR A 82 -0.64 8.23 9.06
CA TYR A 82 -0.10 9.50 9.51
C TYR A 82 -1.13 10.62 9.32
N VAL A 83 -1.07 11.62 10.20
CA VAL A 83 -1.83 12.86 10.05
C VAL A 83 -0.86 14.04 9.96
N ARG A 84 -1.31 15.14 9.35
CA ARG A 84 -0.57 16.40 9.39
C ARG A 84 -0.40 16.86 10.84
N ALA A 85 0.84 17.12 11.23
CA ALA A 85 1.18 17.67 12.53
C ALA A 85 0.93 19.18 12.51
N CYS A 86 0.19 19.72 13.48
CA CYS A 86 -0.08 21.17 13.60
C CYS A 86 1.19 22.02 13.80
N ARG A 87 2.33 21.40 14.06
CA ARG A 87 3.64 22.05 14.11
C ARG A 87 4.64 21.18 13.36
N PRO A 88 5.37 21.71 12.36
CA PRO A 88 6.47 20.99 11.74
C PRO A 88 7.49 20.62 12.81
N LEU A 89 7.77 19.32 12.96
CA LEU A 89 8.99 18.92 13.64
C LEU A 89 10.17 19.43 12.81
N PRO A 90 11.24 19.95 13.42
CA PRO A 90 12.44 20.32 12.68
C PRO A 90 12.89 19.10 11.86
N ALA A 91 13.14 19.31 10.57
CA ALA A 91 13.71 18.26 9.73
C ALA A 91 15.01 17.80 10.39
N ALA A 92 15.14 16.50 10.64
CA ALA A 92 16.44 15.94 11.01
C ALA A 92 17.41 16.22 9.86
N ASP A 93 18.67 16.53 10.18
CA ASP A 93 19.70 16.74 9.16
C ASP A 93 19.71 15.53 8.22
N ALA A 94 19.41 15.78 6.94
CA ALA A 94 19.33 14.75 5.93
C ALA A 94 20.73 14.13 5.76
N THR A 95 20.92 12.93 6.33
CA THR A 95 22.11 12.13 6.05
C THR A 95 22.10 11.79 4.56
N PRO A 96 23.21 11.98 3.82
CA PRO A 96 23.25 11.64 2.41
C PRO A 96 22.82 10.18 2.22
N PRO A 97 21.95 9.90 1.24
CA PRO A 97 21.41 8.55 1.07
C PRO A 97 22.56 7.57 0.82
N ALA A 98 22.58 6.50 1.62
CA ALA A 98 23.42 5.34 1.33
C ALA A 98 23.03 4.76 -0.05
N PRO A 99 23.94 4.05 -0.74
CA PRO A 99 23.58 3.35 -1.96
C PRO A 99 22.39 2.42 -1.71
N ALA A 100 21.33 2.59 -2.50
CA ALA A 100 20.10 1.83 -2.33
C ALA A 100 20.37 0.34 -2.59
N LEU A 101 19.91 -0.51 -1.68
CA LEU A 101 19.89 -1.95 -1.87
C LEU A 101 18.53 -2.34 -2.47
N GLY A 102 18.52 -2.61 -3.77
CA GLY A 102 17.33 -3.08 -4.48
C GLY A 102 16.42 -1.96 -5.03
N PRO A 103 15.28 -2.35 -5.63
CA PRO A 103 14.32 -1.41 -6.19
C PRO A 103 13.65 -0.55 -5.10
N PRO A 104 13.13 0.63 -5.45
CA PRO A 104 12.43 1.50 -4.52
C PRO A 104 11.15 0.85 -3.97
N SER A 105 10.73 1.30 -2.78
CA SER A 105 9.42 0.98 -2.18
C SER A 105 8.54 2.24 -2.12
N SER A 106 7.22 2.02 -2.11
CA SER A 106 6.23 3.06 -1.89
C SER A 106 6.19 3.56 -0.44
N ALA A 107 6.79 2.83 0.50
CA ALA A 107 6.80 3.17 1.92
C ALA A 107 7.48 4.52 2.16
N PRO A 108 6.75 5.55 2.64
CA PRO A 108 7.38 6.82 2.94
C PRO A 108 8.31 6.71 4.15
N PRO A 109 9.27 7.64 4.31
CA PRO A 109 10.12 7.71 5.50
C PRO A 109 9.27 7.78 6.78
N PRO A 110 9.69 7.14 7.88
CA PRO A 110 8.91 7.14 9.12
C PRO A 110 8.84 8.52 9.80
N ASP A 111 9.74 9.43 9.46
CA ASP A 111 10.05 10.72 10.09
C ASP A 111 9.85 11.92 9.15
N GLY A 112 8.95 11.79 8.17
CA GLY A 112 8.61 12.88 7.25
C GLY A 112 8.20 14.17 7.96
N ALA A 113 8.80 15.29 7.57
CA ALA A 113 8.51 16.59 8.15
C ALA A 113 7.00 16.93 8.05
N GLY A 114 6.41 17.39 9.14
CA GLY A 114 4.99 17.75 9.18
C GLY A 114 4.01 16.57 9.28
N TRP A 115 4.50 15.34 9.49
CA TRP A 115 3.67 14.15 9.69
C TRP A 115 3.84 13.56 11.08
N ALA A 116 2.73 13.12 11.68
CA ALA A 116 2.71 12.40 12.95
C ALA A 116 2.03 11.04 12.76
N GLY A 117 2.77 9.97 13.06
CA GLY A 117 2.25 8.60 13.03
C GLY A 117 1.16 8.38 14.08
N ARG A 118 0.16 7.58 13.72
CA ARG A 118 -0.93 7.15 14.60
C ARG A 118 -0.72 5.70 15.06
N ALA A 119 -1.68 5.18 15.81
CA ALA A 119 -1.66 3.77 16.22
C ALA A 119 -1.68 2.86 14.99
N ALA A 120 -0.73 1.91 14.96
CA ALA A 120 -0.67 0.90 13.91
C ALA A 120 -1.87 -0.06 13.98
N SER A 121 -2.27 -0.57 12.83
CA SER A 121 -3.30 -1.62 12.69
C SER A 121 -2.82 -2.74 11.76
N TRP A 122 -3.45 -3.91 11.86
CA TRP A 122 -3.22 -5.01 10.92
C TRP A 122 -4.32 -4.99 9.86
N VAL A 123 -3.91 -4.97 8.60
CA VAL A 123 -4.78 -5.06 7.42
C VAL A 123 -4.52 -6.40 6.74
N ARG A 124 -5.60 -7.02 6.24
CA ARG A 124 -5.54 -8.28 5.49
C ARG A 124 -5.83 -7.99 4.02
N VAL A 125 -5.00 -8.51 3.12
CA VAL A 125 -5.13 -8.34 1.67
C VAL A 125 -4.92 -9.70 1.01
N SER A 126 -5.83 -10.09 0.12
CA SER A 126 -5.64 -11.23 -0.77
C SER A 126 -4.97 -10.74 -2.05
N VAL A 127 -3.78 -11.24 -2.37
CA VAL A 127 -3.04 -10.82 -3.56
C VAL A 127 -3.11 -11.92 -4.63
N PRO A 128 -3.76 -11.67 -5.78
CA PRO A 128 -3.72 -12.61 -6.88
C PRO A 128 -2.34 -12.58 -7.55
N VAL A 129 -1.79 -13.77 -7.79
CA VAL A 129 -0.45 -13.94 -8.37
C VAL A 129 -0.54 -14.86 -9.57
N THR A 130 0.08 -14.46 -10.67
CA THR A 130 0.17 -15.26 -11.90
C THR A 130 1.60 -15.27 -12.46
N HIS A 131 1.78 -15.97 -13.56
CA HIS A 131 2.98 -15.88 -14.39
C HIS A 131 2.72 -14.98 -15.61
N ASP A 132 3.69 -14.13 -15.93
CA ASP A 132 3.80 -13.36 -17.17
C ASP A 132 5.11 -13.78 -17.86
N GLY A 133 5.01 -14.75 -18.76
CA GLY A 133 6.18 -15.52 -19.23
C GLY A 133 6.86 -16.27 -18.09
N ASP A 134 8.17 -16.08 -17.91
CA ASP A 134 8.96 -16.68 -16.83
C ASP A 134 8.89 -15.89 -15.51
N ARG A 135 8.17 -14.77 -15.49
CA ARG A 135 8.11 -13.86 -14.34
C ARG A 135 6.86 -14.08 -13.51
N LEU A 136 7.00 -14.15 -12.20
CA LEU A 136 5.86 -14.02 -11.28
C LEU A 136 5.45 -12.55 -11.12
N VAL A 137 4.16 -12.26 -11.27
CA VAL A 137 3.58 -10.92 -11.16
C VAL A 137 2.31 -10.94 -10.31
N ALA A 138 1.99 -9.81 -9.69
CA ALA A 138 0.68 -9.58 -9.07
C ALA A 138 -0.30 -9.16 -10.17
N GLU A 139 -1.46 -9.80 -10.24
CA GLU A 139 -2.52 -9.44 -11.16
C GLU A 139 -3.75 -9.07 -10.35
N PRO A 140 -3.84 -7.82 -9.84
CA PRO A 140 -4.96 -7.39 -9.03
C PRO A 140 -6.28 -7.50 -9.80
N ASP A 141 -7.32 -7.93 -9.10
CA ASP A 141 -8.68 -7.98 -9.61
C ASP A 141 -9.36 -6.59 -9.58
N GLU A 142 -10.60 -6.53 -10.05
CA GLU A 142 -11.38 -5.28 -10.06
C GLU A 142 -11.56 -4.68 -8.66
N GLU A 143 -11.59 -5.49 -7.60
CA GLU A 143 -11.73 -5.02 -6.23
C GLU A 143 -10.48 -4.26 -5.76
N LEU A 144 -9.29 -4.82 -5.99
CA LEU A 144 -8.03 -4.14 -5.68
C LEU A 144 -7.75 -2.94 -6.58
N LEU A 145 -8.23 -2.99 -7.83
CA LEU A 145 -8.13 -1.92 -8.81
C LEU A 145 -9.16 -0.81 -8.60
N ALA A 146 -10.23 -1.07 -7.85
CA ALA A 146 -11.29 -0.09 -7.63
C ALA A 146 -10.72 1.20 -7.00
N PRO A 147 -11.26 2.39 -7.36
CA PRO A 147 -10.91 3.61 -6.67
C PRO A 147 -11.25 3.47 -5.18
N ALA A 148 -10.48 4.14 -4.32
CA ALA A 148 -10.79 4.18 -2.90
C ALA A 148 -12.25 4.62 -2.71
N ALA A 149 -13.06 3.75 -2.09
CA ALA A 149 -14.38 4.17 -1.65
C ALA A 149 -14.20 5.37 -0.69
N PRO A 150 -15.06 6.41 -0.78
CA PRO A 150 -15.01 7.49 0.19
C PRO A 150 -15.12 6.88 1.58
N ALA A 151 -14.22 7.28 2.48
CA ALA A 151 -14.23 6.80 3.86
C ALA A 151 -15.66 6.94 4.40
N ALA A 152 -16.28 5.82 4.78
CA ALA A 152 -17.58 5.86 5.44
C ALA A 152 -17.43 6.76 6.65
N GLN A 153 -17.99 7.97 6.58
CA GLN A 153 -18.05 8.84 7.75
C GLN A 153 -18.81 8.07 8.82
N PRO A 154 -18.31 8.01 10.07
CA PRO A 154 -19.07 7.41 11.14
C PRO A 154 -20.41 8.15 11.23
N ASP A 155 -21.50 7.42 11.01
CA ASP A 155 -22.84 7.98 11.03
C ASP A 155 -23.07 8.65 12.39
N PRO A 156 -23.18 10.00 12.46
CA PRO A 156 -23.37 10.71 13.72
C PRO A 156 -24.71 10.37 14.39
N THR A 157 -25.58 9.63 13.70
CA THR A 157 -26.91 9.21 14.14
C THR A 157 -26.93 7.81 14.76
N ALA A 158 -25.83 7.07 14.74
CA ALA A 158 -25.77 5.74 15.36
C ALA A 158 -25.96 5.84 16.88
N PRO A 159 -27.00 5.22 17.47
CA PRO A 159 -27.25 5.32 18.91
C PRO A 159 -26.11 4.66 19.68
N ARG A 160 -25.50 5.41 20.61
CA ARG A 160 -24.54 4.87 21.58
C ARG A 160 -25.22 3.76 22.37
N ARG A 161 -24.71 2.53 22.27
CA ARG A 161 -25.16 1.43 23.14
C ARG A 161 -24.83 1.79 24.60
N PRO A 162 -25.80 1.71 25.53
CA PRO A 162 -25.53 1.89 26.95
C PRO A 162 -24.78 0.67 27.50
N SER A 163 -23.85 0.96 28.42
CA SER A 163 -23.07 0.02 29.22
C SER A 163 -23.91 -0.77 30.21
#